data_AF-A0A8H2JJA6-F1
#
_entry.id   AF-A0A8H2JJA6-F1
#
_cell.length_a   1.000
_cell.length_b   1.000
_cell.length_c   1.000
_cell.angle_alpha   90.00
_cell.angle_beta   90.00
_cell.angle_gamma   90.00
#
_symmetry.space_group_name_H-M   'P 1'
#
loop_
_entity.id
_entity.type
_entity.pdbx_description
1 polymer ?
#
loop_
_entity_poly.entity_id
_entity_poly.type
_entity_poly.pdbx_seq_one_letter_code
_entity_poly.pdbx_strand_id
1 'polypeptide(L)'
;NLVVRNKAAELCEKYLSKGDKIYVEGRIKSRQWQSEDGSTKHTTEIQVTEFTFLSTKKDSENNKQIPAADVPKNTNFDPENNVLPINDLPF
;
A
#
# COMPACT_ATOMS: atom_id res chain seq x y z
N ASN A 1 -11.03 5.61 -18.53
CA ASN A 1 -11.99 6.18 -17.57
C ASN A 1 -12.63 5.07 -16.76
N LEU A 2 -12.47 5.13 -15.45
CA LEU A 2 -13.12 4.23 -14.48
C LEU A 2 -14.21 5.04 -13.78
N VAL A 3 -15.42 4.46 -13.67
CA VAL A 3 -16.54 5.10 -13.00
C VAL A 3 -16.97 4.23 -11.84
N VAL A 4 -16.69 4.71 -10.62
CA VAL A 4 -17.07 4.09 -9.35
C VAL A 4 -18.22 4.89 -8.75
N ARG A 5 -19.20 4.24 -8.12
CA ARG A 5 -20.37 4.90 -7.51
C ARG A 5 -20.62 4.42 -6.09
N ASN A 6 -21.47 5.14 -5.37
CA ASN A 6 -21.93 4.80 -4.02
C ASN A 6 -20.76 4.67 -3.02
N LYS A 7 -20.88 3.77 -2.05
CA LYS A 7 -19.88 3.51 -0.99
C LYS A 7 -18.48 3.20 -1.51
N ALA A 8 -18.37 2.59 -2.69
CA ALA A 8 -17.07 2.31 -3.31
C ALA A 8 -16.30 3.60 -3.64
N ALA A 9 -17.00 4.68 -4.03
CA ALA A 9 -16.36 5.96 -4.32
C ALA A 9 -15.77 6.61 -3.05
N GLU A 10 -16.49 6.54 -1.93
CA GLU A 10 -15.99 7.03 -0.64
C GLU A 10 -14.74 6.28 -0.17
N LEU A 11 -14.69 4.97 -0.44
CA LEU A 11 -13.54 4.15 -0.10
C LEU A 11 -12.34 4.50 -0.98
N CYS A 12 -12.57 4.73 -2.28
CA CYS A 12 -11.55 5.23 -3.18
C CYS A 12 -11.00 6.59 -2.74
N GLU A 13 -11.85 7.51 -2.30
CA GLU A 13 -11.41 8.84 -1.82
C GLU A 13 -10.55 8.75 -0.56
N LYS A 14 -10.91 7.87 0.39
CA LYS A 14 -10.18 7.73 1.67
C LYS A 14 -8.87 6.96 1.57
N TYR A 15 -8.79 6.00 0.65
CA TYR A 15 -7.71 5.00 0.64
C TYR A 15 -6.90 4.96 -0.66
N LEU A 16 -7.29 5.68 -1.73
CA LEU A 16 -6.48 5.80 -2.95
C LEU A 16 -5.78 7.14 -3.02
N SER A 17 -4.48 7.05 -3.26
CA SER A 17 -3.60 8.12 -3.67
C SER A 17 -3.07 7.87 -5.07
N LYS A 18 -2.58 8.94 -5.71
CA LYS A 18 -1.95 8.82 -7.03
C LYS A 18 -0.72 7.91 -6.92
N GLY A 19 -0.71 6.84 -7.72
CA GLY A 19 0.39 5.86 -7.75
C GLY A 19 0.01 4.51 -7.15
N ASP A 20 -1.10 4.43 -6.42
CA ASP A 20 -1.58 3.17 -5.87
C ASP A 20 -1.97 2.19 -6.99
N LYS A 21 -1.59 0.93 -6.78
CA LYS A 21 -2.01 -0.15 -7.67
C LYS A 21 -3.36 -0.67 -7.19
N ILE A 22 -4.25 -0.87 -8.15
CA ILE A 22 -5.57 -1.46 -7.90
C ILE A 22 -5.87 -2.49 -8.99
N TYR A 23 -6.53 -3.57 -8.58
CA TYR A 23 -7.25 -4.45 -9.48
C TYR A 23 -8.69 -3.94 -9.57
N VAL A 24 -9.26 -3.97 -10.77
CA VAL A 24 -10.62 -3.48 -11.01
C VAL A 24 -11.35 -4.44 -11.93
N GLU A 25 -12.55 -4.83 -11.53
CA GLU A 25 -13.50 -5.60 -12.32
C GLU A 25 -14.76 -4.78 -12.58
N GLY A 26 -15.31 -4.90 -13.79
CA GLY A 26 -16.51 -4.16 -14.14
C GLY A 26 -16.98 -4.40 -15.54
N ARG A 27 -17.95 -3.58 -15.96
CA ARG A 27 -18.57 -3.64 -17.28
C ARG A 27 -18.10 -2.50 -18.15
N ILE A 28 -17.76 -2.82 -19.41
CA ILE A 28 -17.45 -1.81 -20.41
C ILE A 28 -18.75 -1.17 -20.89
N LYS A 29 -18.81 0.17 -20.85
CA LYS A 29 -19.93 0.95 -21.36
C LYS A 29 -19.42 1.98 -22.36
N SER A 30 -19.93 1.90 -23.57
CA SER A 30 -19.69 2.91 -24.60
C SER A 30 -20.93 3.77 -24.75
N ARG A 31 -20.76 5.10 -24.74
CA ARG A 31 -21.83 6.06 -25.01
C ARG A 31 -21.41 6.99 -26.14
N GLN A 32 -22.39 7.34 -26.96
CA GLN A 32 -22.24 8.33 -28.00
C GLN A 32 -23.05 9.56 -27.61
N TRP A 33 -22.46 10.74 -27.76
CA TRP A 33 -23.13 12.01 -27.49
C TRP A 33 -22.69 13.05 -28.52
N GLN A 34 -23.58 13.99 -28.83
CA GLN A 34 -23.27 15.12 -29.68
C GLN A 34 -22.78 16.28 -28.84
N SER A 35 -21.63 16.84 -29.23
CA SER A 35 -21.15 18.11 -28.69
C SER A 35 -21.93 19.27 -29.31
N GLU A 36 -21.92 20.43 -28.65
CA GLU A 36 -22.59 21.65 -29.17
C GLU A 36 -22.12 22.03 -30.57
N ASP A 37 -20.86 21.71 -30.90
CA ASP A 37 -20.26 21.91 -32.23
C ASP A 37 -20.80 20.94 -33.31
N GLY A 38 -21.80 20.11 -32.99
CA GLY A 38 -22.39 19.11 -33.89
C GLY A 38 -21.55 17.84 -34.08
N SER A 39 -20.33 17.80 -33.53
CA SER A 39 -19.47 16.61 -33.61
C SER A 39 -19.99 15.47 -32.72
N THR A 40 -19.99 14.27 -33.29
CA THR A 40 -20.30 13.04 -32.55
C THR A 40 -19.07 12.58 -31.79
N LYS A 41 -19.17 12.46 -30.47
CA LYS A 41 -18.10 11.93 -29.62
C LYS A 41 -18.48 10.58 -29.06
N HIS A 42 -17.52 9.66 -29.10
CA HIS A 42 -17.62 8.35 -28.47
C HIS A 42 -16.83 8.36 -27.17
N THR A 43 -17.42 7.85 -26.11
CA THR A 43 -16.74 7.73 -24.82
C THR A 43 -16.93 6.31 -24.31
N THR A 44 -15.82 5.63 -24.10
CA THR A 44 -15.79 4.30 -23.49
C THR A 44 -15.32 4.44 -22.05
N GLU A 45 -16.14 3.95 -21.15
CA GLU A 45 -15.93 3.98 -19.70
C GLU A 45 -16.09 2.57 -19.16
N ILE A 46 -15.40 2.27 -18.07
CA ILE A 46 -15.59 1.01 -17.34
C ILE A 46 -16.38 1.35 -16.08
N GLN A 47 -17.59 0.79 -15.96
CA GLN A 47 -18.38 0.86 -14.74
C GLN A 47 -17.87 -0.21 -13.77
N VAL A 48 -17.23 0.26 -12.71
CA VAL A 48 -16.61 -0.61 -11.71
C VAL A 48 -17.69 -1.30 -10.89
N THR A 49 -17.60 -2.62 -10.82
CA THR A 49 -18.46 -3.45 -9.97
C THR A 49 -17.72 -3.82 -8.69
N GLU A 50 -16.45 -4.19 -8.82
CA GLU A 50 -15.59 -4.55 -7.70
C GLU A 50 -14.15 -4.07 -7.95
N PHE A 51 -13.43 -3.81 -6.88
CA PHE A 51 -12.02 -3.42 -6.95
C PHE A 51 -11.28 -3.92 -5.71
N THR A 52 -9.98 -4.11 -5.87
CA THR A 52 -9.10 -4.59 -4.79
C THR A 52 -7.84 -3.76 -4.78
N PHE A 53 -7.47 -3.28 -3.60
CA PHE A 53 -6.21 -2.56 -3.40
C PHE A 53 -5.03 -3.53 -3.52
N LEU A 54 -4.04 -3.17 -4.34
CA LEU A 54 -2.82 -3.93 -4.50
C LEU A 54 -1.69 -3.15 -3.82
N SER A 55 -1.27 -3.57 -2.62
CA SER A 55 -0.12 -2.98 -1.96
C SER A 55 1.17 -3.53 -2.56
N THR A 56 2.08 -2.64 -2.98
CA THR A 56 3.46 -3.07 -3.27
C THR A 56 4.21 -3.09 -1.97
N LYS A 57 4.82 -4.22 -1.60
CA LYS A 57 5.64 -4.42 -0.39
C LYS A 57 6.90 -3.53 -0.31
N LYS A 58 6.99 -2.43 -1.06
CA LYS A 58 8.17 -1.55 -1.17
C LYS A 58 8.06 -0.23 -0.41
N ASP A 59 6.89 0.15 0.12
CA ASP A 59 6.72 1.42 0.84
C ASP A 59 6.77 1.30 2.38
N SER A 60 7.09 0.11 2.91
CA SER A 60 7.30 -0.06 4.36
C SER A 60 8.68 0.41 4.86
N GLU A 61 9.53 0.99 4.00
CA GLU A 61 10.89 1.44 4.37
C GLU A 61 11.05 2.96 4.56
N ASN A 62 10.00 3.77 4.48
CA ASN A 62 10.15 5.24 4.60
C ASN A 62 9.43 5.89 5.78
N ASN A 63 9.15 5.17 6.86
CA ASN A 63 8.76 5.83 8.11
C ASN A 63 9.11 5.02 9.38
N LYS A 64 10.41 4.91 9.66
CA LYS A 64 10.92 4.66 11.02
C LYS A 64 12.25 5.41 11.19
N GLN A 65 12.20 6.75 11.14
CA GLN A 65 13.22 7.56 11.78
C GLN A 65 12.95 7.50 13.29
N ILE A 66 13.59 6.54 13.95
CA ILE A 66 13.76 6.56 15.40
C ILE A 66 14.78 7.68 15.67
N PRO A 67 14.46 8.72 16.47
CA PRO A 67 15.46 9.68 16.90
C PRO A 67 16.54 8.93 17.68
N ALA A 68 17.78 9.02 17.22
CA ALA A 68 18.94 8.52 17.94
C ALA A 68 19.05 9.28 19.27
N ALA A 69 18.57 8.67 20.36
CA ALA A 69 18.89 9.11 21.71
C ALA A 69 20.30 8.60 22.06
N ASP A 70 21.12 9.54 22.52
CA ASP A 70 22.52 9.41 22.92
C ASP A 70 22.88 8.12 23.67
N VAL A 71 23.98 7.51 23.24
CA VAL A 71 24.62 6.37 23.89
C VAL A 71 25.70 6.90 24.85
N PRO A 72 25.57 6.76 26.18
CA PRO A 72 26.73 6.86 27.06
C PRO A 72 27.51 5.54 26.99
N LYS A 73 28.73 5.62 26.43
CA LYS A 73 29.77 4.58 26.55
C LYS A 73 30.07 4.33 28.03
N ASN A 74 29.85 3.10 28.50
CA ASN A 74 30.61 2.55 29.61
C ASN A 74 31.34 1.31 29.10
N THR A 75 32.65 1.33 29.32
CA THR A 75 33.66 0.35 28.95
C THR A 75 33.73 -0.74 30.00
N ASN A 76 33.72 -2.02 29.60
CA ASN A 76 34.53 -3.10 30.20
C ASN A 76 34.32 -4.40 29.38
N PHE A 77 35.22 -4.65 28.44
CA PHE A 77 35.37 -5.96 27.80
C PHE A 77 36.66 -6.58 28.35
N ASP A 78 36.52 -7.67 29.11
CA ASP A 78 37.61 -8.58 29.49
C ASP A 78 37.39 -9.89 28.71
N PRO A 79 38.29 -10.31 27.80
CA PRO A 79 38.01 -11.39 26.87
C PRO A 79 38.73 -12.70 27.25
N GLU A 80 38.56 -13.24 28.46
CA GLU A 80 38.88 -14.64 28.75
C GLU A 80 38.02 -15.16 29.91
N ASN A 81 37.00 -15.97 29.62
CA ASN A 81 36.65 -17.16 30.40
C ASN A 81 35.45 -17.89 29.75
N ASN A 82 35.77 -18.93 29.02
CA ASN A 82 34.83 -19.92 28.49
C ASN A 82 34.40 -20.88 29.61
N VAL A 83 33.22 -20.68 30.22
CA VAL A 83 32.45 -21.76 30.88
C VAL A 83 30.96 -21.42 30.81
N LEU A 84 30.23 -21.98 29.85
CA LEU A 84 28.79 -22.14 30.01
C LEU A 84 28.57 -23.31 30.99
N PRO A 85 27.75 -23.16 32.05
CA PRO A 85 27.49 -24.27 32.96
C PRO A 85 26.69 -25.36 32.25
N ILE A 86 27.29 -26.55 32.12
CA ILE A 86 26.68 -27.80 31.64
C ILE A 86 25.74 -28.33 32.73
N ASN A 87 24.66 -27.63 33.04
CA ASN A 87 23.68 -28.18 33.97
C ASN A 87 22.27 -27.73 33.60
N ASP A 88 21.48 -28.74 33.22
CA ASP A 88 20.06 -28.93 33.56
C ASP A 88 19.11 -29.11 32.36
N LEU A 89 19.30 -30.21 31.62
CA LEU A 89 18.22 -30.83 30.82
C LEU A 89 17.78 -32.12 31.53
N PRO A 90 16.54 -32.22 32.04
CA PRO A 90 16.04 -33.45 32.65
C PRO A 90 15.63 -34.49 31.59
N PHE A 91 15.85 -35.77 31.91
CA PHE A 91 15.29 -36.93 31.20
C PHE A 91 13.78 -37.07 31.46
#